data_AF-A0A833VSL9-F1
#
_entry.id   AF-A0A833VSL9-F1
#
_cell.length_a   1.000
_cell.length_b   1.000
_cell.length_c   1.000
_cell.angle_alpha   90.00
_cell.angle_beta   90.00
_cell.angle_gamma   90.00
#
_symmetry.space_group_name_H-M   'P 1'
#
loop_
_entity.id
_entity.type
_entity.pdbx_description
1 polymer ?
#
loop_
_entity_poly.entity_id
_entity_poly.type
_entity_poly.pdbx_seq_one_letter_code
_entity_poly.pdbx_strand_id
1 'polypeptide(L)'
;MTKLHEERFDVIFADAVGPCGRPTTLVETMGKAEMWLIRNYWDFSFPRPRLPNFEFVGGLHCKPAKPLPKEMEEYVQSSGENGIVVFSLGSMVSNMSEERANVIASALAQIPQKVLWRYDGKKPDTLGPNTQLFKWIPQNDLLGHPKTKAFVTHGGSNGIYEAIYHGIPMVGLPLFADQPHNIVHMMAKGAAVRLDLETMSTEDLLNALKEVINNPSYKENVMRLSAIQHDQPVKPLDRAVFWIEFVMRHKGAKHLRPAIHDLTWFQYHSLDVIGFLLACVATAAFVITKCCPLCYQKFAGKGKKGKRD
;
A
#
# COMPACT_ATOMS: atom_id res chain seq x y z
N MET A 1 16.55 -11.72 -5.37
CA MET A 1 16.19 -10.30 -5.21
C MET A 1 17.31 -9.46 -5.79
N THR A 2 17.19 -9.15 -7.07
CA THR A 2 18.10 -8.25 -7.78
C THR A 2 18.13 -6.93 -7.02
N LYS A 3 19.32 -6.44 -6.65
CA LYS A 3 19.52 -5.07 -6.16
C LYS A 3 18.72 -4.15 -7.09
N LEU A 4 17.64 -3.56 -6.60
CA LEU A 4 17.12 -2.36 -7.24
C LEU A 4 18.32 -1.41 -7.31
N HIS A 5 18.69 -1.00 -8.51
CA HIS A 5 19.82 -0.11 -8.79
C HIS A 5 19.66 1.17 -7.93
N GLU A 6 20.22 1.19 -6.72
CA GLU A 6 20.27 2.36 -5.83
C GLU A 6 20.86 3.56 -6.58
N GLU A 7 21.87 3.31 -7.42
CA GLU A 7 22.54 4.30 -8.25
C GLU A 7 21.60 5.13 -9.15
N ARG A 8 20.49 4.56 -9.63
CA ARG A 8 19.61 5.27 -10.57
C ARG A 8 18.71 6.30 -9.88
N PHE A 9 18.42 6.10 -8.59
CA PHE A 9 17.61 7.03 -7.79
C PHE A 9 18.49 8.01 -7.00
N ASP A 10 19.70 7.61 -6.63
CA ASP A 10 20.64 8.48 -5.89
C ASP A 10 21.07 9.72 -6.70
N VAL A 11 21.14 9.60 -8.03
CA VAL A 11 21.52 10.72 -8.92
C VAL A 11 20.41 11.78 -9.04
N ILE A 12 19.13 11.39 -8.97
CA ILE A 12 17.99 12.30 -9.26
C ILE A 12 17.73 13.30 -8.11
N PHE A 13 18.05 12.96 -6.86
CA PHE A 13 17.78 13.84 -5.72
C PHE A 13 18.83 14.95 -5.52
N ALA A 14 20.04 14.79 -6.06
CA ALA A 14 21.04 15.86 -6.03
C ALA A 14 20.65 17.05 -6.93
N ASP A 15 19.94 16.80 -8.04
CA ASP A 15 19.56 17.84 -9.01
C ASP A 15 18.36 18.72 -8.57
N ALA A 16 17.54 18.25 -7.62
CA ALA A 16 16.33 18.98 -7.21
C ALA A 16 16.58 20.09 -6.17
N VAL A 17 17.75 20.15 -5.54
CA VAL A 17 18.08 21.12 -4.47
C VAL A 17 19.37 21.89 -4.80
N GLY A 18 19.39 22.52 -5.98
CA GLY A 18 20.40 23.49 -6.39
C GLY A 18 21.80 22.92 -6.67
N PRO A 19 22.65 23.67 -7.40
CA PRO A 19 23.90 23.16 -7.97
C PRO A 19 25.05 22.94 -6.96
N CYS A 20 24.76 22.88 -5.65
CA CYS A 20 25.77 22.81 -4.59
C CYS A 20 25.43 21.84 -3.43
N GLY A 21 24.41 20.99 -3.57
CA GLY A 21 24.04 20.03 -2.53
C GLY A 21 25.03 18.85 -2.42
N ARG A 22 25.32 18.40 -1.19
CA ARG A 22 26.00 17.11 -0.97
C ARG A 22 25.12 16.00 -1.58
N PRO A 23 25.68 15.06 -2.36
CA PRO A 23 24.94 13.88 -2.81
C PRO A 23 24.28 13.19 -1.61
N THR A 24 22.98 12.92 -1.72
CA THR A 24 22.17 12.30 -0.67
C THR A 24 21.41 11.14 -1.30
N THR A 25 21.32 10.02 -0.60
CA THR A 25 20.58 8.86 -1.10
C THR A 25 19.07 9.03 -0.91
N LEU A 26 18.27 8.24 -1.61
CA LEU A 26 16.82 8.18 -1.36
C LEU A 26 16.55 7.84 0.11
N VAL A 27 17.28 6.88 0.68
CA VAL A 27 17.12 6.46 2.08
C VAL A 27 17.45 7.58 3.06
N GLU A 28 18.53 8.33 2.82
CA GLU A 28 18.89 9.49 3.62
C GLU A 28 17.85 10.60 3.51
N THR A 29 17.30 10.83 2.32
CA THR A 29 16.21 11.80 2.10
C THR A 29 14.96 11.41 2.87
N MET A 30 14.57 10.14 2.75
CA MET A 30 13.44 9.56 3.48
C MET A 30 13.66 9.68 5.00
N GLY A 31 14.86 9.39 5.51
CA GLY A 31 15.18 9.49 6.93
C GLY A 31 15.07 10.91 7.51
N LYS A 32 15.15 11.94 6.66
CA LYS A 32 15.01 13.36 7.03
C LYS A 32 13.56 13.87 6.97
N ALA A 33 12.61 13.06 6.50
CA ALA A 33 11.21 13.47 6.37
C ALA A 33 10.61 13.79 7.75
N GLU A 34 10.09 15.01 7.89
CA GLU A 34 9.43 15.50 9.11
C GLU A 34 8.04 14.87 9.29
N MET A 35 7.34 14.58 8.19
CA MET A 35 6.01 14.00 8.16
C MET A 35 5.86 13.07 6.94
N TRP A 36 5.16 11.97 7.13
CA TRP A 36 4.88 10.97 6.09
C TRP A 36 3.39 10.94 5.77
N LEU A 37 3.04 11.38 4.56
CA LEU A 37 1.69 11.19 4.02
C LEU A 37 1.61 9.88 3.25
N ILE A 38 1.03 8.86 3.89
CA ILE A 38 0.92 7.53 3.33
C ILE A 38 -0.42 7.41 2.61
N ARG A 39 -0.40 7.12 1.31
CA ARG A 39 -1.62 6.97 0.49
C ARG A 39 -2.41 5.67 0.72
N ASN A 40 -2.37 5.15 1.95
CA ASN A 40 -3.17 4.01 2.38
C ASN A 40 -4.15 4.43 3.50
N TYR A 41 -5.14 3.60 3.81
CA TYR A 41 -6.06 3.72 4.95
C TYR A 41 -6.55 2.33 5.39
N TRP A 42 -7.24 2.24 6.54
CA TRP A 42 -7.50 0.98 7.28
C TRP A 42 -8.63 0.12 6.69
N ASP A 43 -9.47 0.71 5.85
CA ASP A 43 -10.40 0.02 4.97
C ASP A 43 -9.65 -0.93 4.02
N PHE A 44 -8.52 -0.49 3.48
CA PHE A 44 -7.71 -1.24 2.51
C PHE A 44 -6.56 -2.04 3.16
N SER A 45 -5.73 -1.39 3.98
CA SER A 45 -4.51 -1.97 4.54
C SER A 45 -4.74 -2.77 5.82
N PHE A 46 -3.83 -3.70 6.12
CA PHE A 46 -3.82 -4.38 7.42
C PHE A 46 -3.39 -3.44 8.56
N PRO A 47 -3.94 -3.64 9.77
CA PRO A 47 -3.55 -2.84 10.94
C PRO A 47 -2.07 -3.04 11.28
N ARG A 48 -1.39 -1.94 11.62
CA ARG A 48 0.02 -1.96 12.05
C ARG A 48 0.34 -0.77 12.95
N PRO A 49 1.33 -0.89 13.86
CA PRO A 49 1.81 0.26 14.62
C PRO A 49 2.27 1.39 13.69
N ARG A 50 2.06 2.63 14.12
CA ARG A 50 2.49 3.82 13.39
C ARG A 50 3.20 4.79 14.32
N LEU A 51 4.13 5.54 13.74
CA LEU A 51 4.79 6.65 14.42
C LEU A 51 3.89 7.89 14.38
N PRO A 52 4.08 8.86 15.30
CA PRO A 52 3.31 10.10 15.31
C PRO A 52 3.47 10.95 14.04
N ASN A 53 4.60 10.82 13.33
CA ASN A 53 4.85 11.50 12.06
C ASN A 53 4.36 10.72 10.82
N PHE A 54 3.43 9.77 10.98
CA PHE A 54 2.82 9.01 9.88
C PHE A 54 1.32 9.24 9.83
N GLU A 55 0.86 9.77 8.72
CA GLU A 55 -0.54 10.14 8.50
C GLU A 55 -1.08 9.50 7.23
N PHE A 56 -2.20 8.79 7.41
CA PHE A 56 -2.80 7.97 6.38
C PHE A 56 -3.85 8.79 5.62
N VAL A 57 -3.66 8.93 4.31
CA VAL A 57 -4.44 9.76 3.39
C VAL A 57 -4.93 8.96 2.19
N GLY A 58 -5.21 7.66 2.39
CA GLY A 58 -5.79 6.79 1.37
C GLY A 58 -7.08 7.35 0.76
N GLY A 59 -7.19 7.28 -0.56
CA GLY A 59 -8.35 7.78 -1.31
C GLY A 59 -8.47 9.30 -1.44
N LEU A 60 -7.39 10.06 -1.24
CA LEU A 60 -7.39 11.52 -1.40
C LEU A 60 -7.79 12.02 -2.80
N HIS A 61 -7.71 11.16 -3.82
CA HIS A 61 -8.11 11.48 -5.19
C HIS A 61 -9.57 11.13 -5.50
N CYS A 62 -10.23 10.35 -4.63
CA CYS A 62 -11.60 9.89 -4.85
C CYS A 62 -12.58 11.06 -4.80
N LYS A 63 -13.58 11.03 -5.70
CA LYS A 63 -14.58 12.10 -5.82
C LYS A 63 -15.94 11.49 -6.15
N PRO A 64 -17.04 12.16 -5.79
CA PRO A 64 -18.36 11.81 -6.32
C PRO A 64 -18.35 11.75 -7.84
N ALA A 65 -19.10 10.80 -8.41
CA ALA A 65 -19.20 10.66 -9.85
C ALA A 65 -19.86 11.90 -10.49
N LYS A 66 -19.30 12.33 -11.61
CA LYS A 66 -19.89 13.33 -12.49
C LYS A 66 -20.73 12.66 -13.58
N PRO A 67 -21.66 13.38 -14.23
CA PRO A 67 -22.38 12.87 -15.39
C PRO A 67 -21.41 12.42 -16.50
N LEU A 68 -21.72 11.28 -17.11
CA LEU A 68 -20.96 10.75 -18.24
C LEU A 68 -21.24 11.53 -19.53
N PRO A 69 -20.31 11.55 -20.50
CA PRO A 69 -20.60 12.04 -21.84
C PRO A 69 -21.81 11.31 -22.44
N LYS A 70 -22.66 12.03 -23.19
CA LYS A 70 -23.96 11.54 -23.67
C LYS A 70 -23.89 10.16 -24.35
N GLU A 71 -22.94 9.97 -25.27
CA GLU A 71 -22.78 8.70 -26.00
C GLU A 71 -22.40 7.54 -25.06
N MET A 72 -21.56 7.81 -24.06
CA MET A 72 -21.17 6.82 -23.07
C MET A 72 -22.33 6.49 -22.13
N GLU A 73 -23.09 7.51 -21.71
CA GLU A 73 -24.30 7.34 -20.92
C GLU A 73 -25.33 6.48 -21.66
N GLU A 74 -25.61 6.76 -22.93
CA GLU A 74 -26.52 5.97 -23.77
C GLU A 74 -26.07 4.51 -23.87
N TYR A 75 -24.77 4.26 -24.05
CA TYR A 75 -24.22 2.90 -24.04
C TYR A 75 -24.41 2.21 -22.69
N VAL A 76 -24.15 2.90 -21.58
CA VAL A 76 -24.34 2.38 -20.22
C VAL A 76 -25.82 2.09 -19.96
N GLN A 77 -26.74 2.95 -20.38
CA GLN A 77 -28.17 2.75 -20.22
C GLN A 77 -28.69 1.57 -21.06
N SER A 78 -28.11 1.33 -22.25
CA SER A 78 -28.45 0.18 -23.11
C SER A 78 -28.17 -1.19 -22.46
N SER A 79 -27.45 -1.24 -21.34
CA SER A 79 -27.18 -2.47 -20.59
C SER A 79 -28.40 -3.04 -19.85
N GLY A 80 -29.51 -2.30 -19.75
CA GLY A 80 -30.71 -2.74 -19.04
C GLY A 80 -30.40 -3.10 -17.58
N GLU A 81 -31.03 -4.16 -17.08
CA GLU A 81 -30.86 -4.62 -15.69
C GLU A 81 -29.53 -5.32 -15.42
N ASN A 82 -28.86 -5.83 -16.48
CA ASN A 82 -27.59 -6.53 -16.34
C ASN A 82 -26.48 -5.60 -15.83
N GLY A 83 -26.53 -4.32 -16.21
CA GLY A 83 -25.55 -3.32 -15.84
C GLY A 83 -24.23 -3.44 -16.61
N ILE A 84 -23.18 -2.80 -16.08
CA ILE A 84 -21.90 -2.66 -16.75
C ILE A 84 -20.72 -3.26 -15.97
N VAL A 85 -19.70 -3.66 -16.73
CA VAL A 85 -18.35 -3.95 -16.21
C VAL A 85 -17.41 -2.88 -16.76
N VAL A 86 -16.61 -2.30 -15.87
CA VAL A 86 -15.52 -1.40 -16.25
C VAL A 86 -14.24 -2.21 -16.31
N PHE A 87 -13.44 -2.07 -17.36
CA PHE A 87 -12.14 -2.74 -17.47
C PHE A 87 -11.03 -1.74 -17.79
N SER A 88 -10.04 -1.63 -16.90
CA SER A 88 -8.87 -0.79 -17.06
C SER A 88 -7.63 -1.37 -16.37
N LEU A 89 -6.52 -1.48 -17.10
CA LEU A 89 -5.21 -1.88 -16.55
C LEU A 89 -4.33 -0.68 -16.17
N GLY A 90 -4.96 0.47 -15.85
CA GLY A 90 -4.26 1.70 -15.50
C GLY A 90 -3.71 2.44 -16.72
N SER A 91 -2.94 3.52 -16.51
CA SER A 91 -2.45 4.39 -17.60
C SER A 91 -1.23 3.83 -18.32
N MET A 92 -0.39 3.06 -17.63
CA MET A 92 0.89 2.54 -18.13
C MET A 92 0.74 1.39 -19.12
N VAL A 93 -0.44 0.75 -19.16
CA VAL A 93 -0.73 -0.38 -20.07
C VAL A 93 -1.87 0.02 -20.99
N SER A 94 -1.51 0.49 -22.17
CA SER A 94 -2.45 0.87 -23.22
C SER A 94 -2.93 -0.33 -24.05
N ASN A 95 -2.09 -1.35 -24.22
CA ASN A 95 -2.40 -2.55 -25.00
C ASN A 95 -1.74 -3.80 -24.40
N MET A 96 -1.96 -4.93 -25.07
CA MET A 96 -1.36 -6.23 -24.75
C MET A 96 -1.23 -7.04 -26.05
N SER A 97 -0.60 -8.21 -25.99
CA SER A 97 -0.50 -9.11 -27.14
C SER A 97 -1.88 -9.47 -27.68
N GLU A 98 -1.98 -9.71 -29.00
CA GLU A 98 -3.26 -10.05 -29.65
C GLU A 98 -3.86 -11.33 -29.05
N GLU A 99 -3.03 -12.32 -28.71
CA GLU A 99 -3.46 -13.55 -28.06
C GLU A 99 -4.14 -13.26 -26.72
N ARG A 100 -3.48 -12.50 -25.83
CA ARG A 100 -4.07 -12.15 -24.51
C ARG A 100 -5.32 -11.30 -24.66
N ALA A 101 -5.32 -10.37 -25.62
CA ALA A 101 -6.48 -9.53 -25.87
C ALA A 101 -7.69 -10.34 -26.37
N ASN A 102 -7.46 -11.35 -27.22
CA ASN A 102 -8.51 -12.27 -27.68
C ASN A 102 -9.03 -13.18 -26.56
N VAL A 103 -8.16 -13.70 -25.67
CA VAL A 103 -8.61 -14.48 -24.51
C VAL A 103 -9.57 -13.67 -23.63
N ILE A 104 -9.21 -12.41 -23.35
CA ILE A 104 -10.05 -11.54 -22.53
C ILE A 104 -11.34 -11.17 -23.28
N ALA A 105 -11.24 -10.77 -24.55
CA ALA A 105 -12.40 -10.42 -25.37
C ALA A 105 -13.42 -11.57 -25.47
N SER A 106 -12.94 -12.81 -25.61
CA SER A 106 -13.78 -14.02 -25.62
C SER A 106 -14.54 -14.23 -24.32
N ALA A 107 -13.94 -13.89 -23.17
CA ALA A 107 -14.59 -14.02 -21.87
C ALA A 107 -15.65 -12.93 -21.69
N LEU A 108 -15.30 -11.69 -22.04
CA LEU A 108 -16.19 -10.53 -21.97
C LEU A 108 -17.39 -10.68 -22.92
N ALA A 109 -17.22 -11.32 -24.07
CA ALA A 109 -18.31 -11.59 -25.01
C ALA A 109 -19.41 -12.50 -24.44
N GLN A 110 -19.10 -13.30 -23.41
CA GLN A 110 -19.99 -14.29 -22.84
C GLN A 110 -20.78 -13.79 -21.62
N ILE A 111 -20.48 -12.60 -21.10
CA ILE A 111 -21.25 -12.02 -19.99
C ILE A 111 -22.41 -11.16 -20.53
N PRO A 112 -23.55 -11.11 -19.82
CA PRO A 112 -24.72 -10.33 -20.26
C PRO A 112 -24.56 -8.82 -20.03
N GLN A 113 -23.54 -8.39 -19.26
CA GLN A 113 -23.23 -6.98 -19.03
C GLN A 113 -22.68 -6.30 -20.28
N LYS A 114 -22.90 -4.98 -20.40
CA LYS A 114 -22.09 -4.16 -21.29
C LYS A 114 -20.72 -3.92 -20.68
N VAL A 115 -19.68 -3.85 -21.50
CA VAL A 115 -18.30 -3.69 -21.03
C VAL A 115 -17.68 -2.44 -21.62
N LEU A 116 -17.17 -1.57 -20.75
CA LEU A 116 -16.38 -0.43 -21.14
C LEU A 116 -14.91 -0.74 -20.87
N TRP A 117 -14.16 -1.03 -21.93
CA TRP A 117 -12.78 -1.47 -21.85
C TRP A 117 -11.83 -0.38 -22.31
N ARG A 118 -11.01 0.13 -21.39
CA ARG A 118 -9.87 1.00 -21.72
C ARG A 118 -8.78 0.18 -22.41
N TYR A 119 -8.65 0.35 -23.72
CA TYR A 119 -7.73 -0.38 -24.58
C TYR A 119 -7.42 0.44 -25.84
N ASP A 120 -6.13 0.59 -26.14
CA ASP A 120 -5.57 1.33 -27.28
C ASP A 120 -4.58 0.44 -28.05
N GLY A 121 -4.99 -0.83 -28.25
CA GLY A 121 -4.30 -1.79 -29.11
C GLY A 121 -5.15 -2.17 -30.33
N LYS A 122 -4.68 -3.16 -31.09
CA LYS A 122 -5.45 -3.72 -32.20
C LYS A 122 -6.73 -4.37 -31.66
N LYS A 123 -7.89 -3.98 -32.23
CA LYS A 123 -9.19 -4.57 -31.87
C LYS A 123 -9.11 -6.11 -31.90
N PRO A 124 -9.45 -6.81 -30.81
CA PRO A 124 -9.48 -8.27 -30.78
C PRO A 124 -10.50 -8.82 -31.78
N ASP A 125 -10.15 -9.93 -32.43
CA ASP A 125 -11.02 -10.61 -33.40
C ASP A 125 -12.25 -11.24 -32.71
N THR A 126 -12.10 -11.64 -31.45
CA THR A 126 -13.16 -12.24 -30.62
C THR A 126 -13.98 -11.21 -29.82
N LEU A 127 -13.90 -9.91 -30.15
CA LEU A 127 -14.63 -8.87 -29.44
C LEU A 127 -16.15 -9.00 -29.63
N GLY A 128 -16.87 -9.29 -28.55
CA GLY A 128 -18.33 -9.38 -28.54
C GLY A 128 -19.05 -8.03 -28.70
N PRO A 129 -20.30 -8.01 -29.19
CA PRO A 129 -21.10 -6.80 -29.40
C PRO A 129 -21.51 -6.08 -28.10
N ASN A 130 -21.32 -6.73 -26.95
CA ASN A 130 -21.54 -6.16 -25.63
C ASN A 130 -20.31 -5.40 -25.09
N THR A 131 -19.19 -5.36 -25.80
CA THR A 131 -17.96 -4.68 -25.35
C THR A 131 -17.60 -3.53 -26.27
N GLN A 132 -17.34 -2.36 -25.71
CA GLN A 132 -16.87 -1.18 -26.42
C GLN A 132 -15.48 -0.78 -25.93
N LEU A 133 -14.57 -0.56 -26.88
CA LEU A 133 -13.19 -0.15 -26.62
C LEU A 133 -13.08 1.36 -26.58
N PHE A 134 -12.32 1.87 -25.62
CA PHE A 134 -12.03 3.28 -25.45
C PHE A 134 -10.54 3.49 -25.22
N LYS A 135 -9.95 4.52 -25.84
CA LYS A 135 -8.56 4.90 -25.53
C LYS A 135 -8.42 5.43 -24.10
N TRP A 136 -9.48 6.10 -23.63
CA TRP A 136 -9.58 6.65 -22.28
C TRP A 136 -11.02 6.59 -21.78
N ILE A 137 -11.19 6.39 -20.47
CA ILE A 137 -12.49 6.35 -19.82
C ILE A 137 -12.49 7.25 -18.57
N PRO A 138 -13.61 7.91 -18.23
CA PRO A 138 -13.76 8.60 -16.95
C PRO A 138 -13.98 7.56 -15.84
N GLN A 139 -12.90 6.88 -15.42
CA GLN A 139 -12.96 5.70 -14.54
C GLN A 139 -13.72 5.96 -13.23
N ASN A 140 -13.41 7.04 -12.52
CA ASN A 140 -14.11 7.40 -11.28
C ASN A 140 -15.63 7.52 -11.50
N ASP A 141 -16.04 8.16 -12.60
CA ASP A 141 -17.46 8.44 -12.88
C ASP A 141 -18.20 7.17 -13.30
N LEU A 142 -17.55 6.31 -14.08
CA LEU A 142 -18.06 4.99 -14.41
C LEU A 142 -18.18 4.11 -13.16
N LEU A 143 -17.17 4.09 -12.29
CA LEU A 143 -17.24 3.30 -11.06
C LEU A 143 -18.35 3.79 -10.12
N GLY A 144 -18.60 5.10 -10.07
CA GLY A 144 -19.73 5.65 -9.31
C GLY A 144 -21.09 5.61 -10.01
N HIS A 145 -21.17 5.07 -11.22
CA HIS A 145 -22.44 4.94 -11.93
C HIS A 145 -23.30 3.80 -11.32
N PRO A 146 -24.61 4.00 -11.07
CA PRO A 146 -25.46 2.99 -10.41
C PRO A 146 -25.55 1.63 -11.12
N LYS A 147 -25.31 1.59 -12.43
CA LYS A 147 -25.31 0.35 -13.22
C LYS A 147 -24.00 -0.45 -13.12
N THR A 148 -22.97 0.06 -12.47
CA THR A 148 -21.67 -0.63 -12.39
C THR A 148 -21.73 -1.82 -11.43
N LYS A 149 -21.39 -3.00 -11.95
CA LYS A 149 -21.45 -4.26 -11.21
C LYS A 149 -20.08 -4.74 -10.76
N ALA A 150 -19.06 -4.58 -11.59
CA ALA A 150 -17.71 -5.04 -11.30
C ALA A 150 -16.64 -4.20 -12.00
N PHE A 151 -15.44 -4.22 -11.44
CA PHE A 151 -14.25 -3.60 -12.00
C PHE A 151 -13.15 -4.62 -12.28
N VAL A 152 -12.74 -4.75 -13.55
CA VAL A 152 -11.54 -5.51 -13.90
C VAL A 152 -10.35 -4.56 -13.87
N THR A 153 -9.35 -4.87 -13.05
CA THR A 153 -8.27 -3.93 -12.73
C THR A 153 -6.92 -4.60 -12.57
N HIS A 154 -5.86 -3.89 -12.94
CA HIS A 154 -4.48 -4.28 -12.60
C HIS A 154 -4.15 -4.16 -11.10
N GLY A 155 -5.00 -3.59 -10.25
CA GLY A 155 -4.73 -3.46 -8.82
C GLY A 155 -3.81 -2.30 -8.42
N GLY A 156 -3.70 -1.28 -9.27
CA GLY A 156 -3.07 -0.02 -8.90
C GLY A 156 -3.86 0.70 -7.79
N SER A 157 -3.14 1.27 -6.81
CA SER A 157 -3.72 1.88 -5.61
C SER A 157 -4.84 2.88 -5.89
N ASN A 158 -4.70 3.73 -6.92
CA ASN A 158 -5.73 4.73 -7.22
C ASN A 158 -7.06 4.09 -7.66
N GLY A 159 -7.00 3.10 -8.55
CA GLY A 159 -8.20 2.40 -9.02
C GLY A 159 -8.87 1.58 -7.92
N ILE A 160 -8.09 1.01 -6.99
CA ILE A 160 -8.63 0.31 -5.83
C ILE A 160 -9.40 1.27 -4.93
N TYR A 161 -8.86 2.44 -4.61
CA TYR A 161 -9.58 3.41 -3.78
C TYR A 161 -10.83 3.95 -4.46
N GLU A 162 -10.81 4.18 -5.78
CA GLU A 162 -12.03 4.54 -6.51
C GLU A 162 -13.09 3.43 -6.43
N ALA A 163 -12.68 2.18 -6.56
CA ALA A 163 -13.58 1.04 -6.43
C ALA A 163 -14.12 0.88 -5.00
N ILE A 164 -13.28 1.03 -3.96
CA ILE A 164 -13.73 1.04 -2.56
C ILE A 164 -14.69 2.20 -2.32
N TYR A 165 -14.32 3.41 -2.74
CA TYR A 165 -15.15 4.60 -2.59
C TYR A 165 -16.54 4.36 -3.20
N HIS A 166 -16.63 3.88 -4.43
CA HIS A 166 -17.94 3.63 -5.06
C HIS A 166 -18.56 2.25 -4.73
N GLY A 167 -17.92 1.46 -3.87
CA GLY A 167 -18.42 0.15 -3.44
C GLY A 167 -18.51 -0.88 -4.57
N ILE A 168 -17.52 -0.93 -5.47
CA ILE A 168 -17.50 -1.82 -6.64
C ILE A 168 -16.53 -2.99 -6.40
N PRO A 169 -17.00 -4.26 -6.42
CA PRO A 169 -16.12 -5.41 -6.29
C PRO A 169 -15.27 -5.60 -7.55
N MET A 170 -14.16 -6.34 -7.45
CA MET A 170 -13.16 -6.36 -8.53
C MET A 170 -12.62 -7.73 -8.90
N VAL A 171 -12.23 -7.87 -10.17
CA VAL A 171 -11.32 -8.93 -10.64
C VAL A 171 -9.95 -8.31 -10.85
N GLY A 172 -8.96 -8.78 -10.09
CA GLY A 172 -7.59 -8.30 -10.10
C GLY A 172 -6.70 -9.08 -11.08
N LEU A 173 -6.05 -8.35 -11.99
CA LEU A 173 -5.08 -8.82 -12.99
C LEU A 173 -3.73 -8.14 -12.78
N PRO A 174 -3.04 -8.40 -11.66
CA PRO A 174 -1.83 -7.66 -11.29
C PRO A 174 -0.69 -7.89 -12.27
N LEU A 175 0.09 -6.85 -12.52
CA LEU A 175 1.17 -6.85 -13.51
C LEU A 175 2.55 -6.77 -12.87
N PHE A 176 2.77 -5.80 -11.97
CA PHE A 176 4.08 -5.54 -11.37
C PHE A 176 4.02 -4.73 -10.08
N ALA A 177 5.18 -4.56 -9.43
CA ALA A 177 5.40 -3.76 -8.23
C ALA A 177 4.46 -4.13 -7.06
N ASP A 178 3.69 -3.18 -6.56
CA ASP A 178 2.79 -3.33 -5.41
C ASP A 178 1.45 -3.99 -5.77
N GLN A 179 1.10 -4.07 -7.05
CA GLN A 179 -0.20 -4.54 -7.53
C GLN A 179 -0.60 -5.95 -7.03
N PRO A 180 0.28 -6.98 -7.06
CA PRO A 180 -0.08 -8.30 -6.52
C PRO A 180 -0.45 -8.24 -5.04
N HIS A 181 0.28 -7.45 -4.24
CA HIS A 181 0.00 -7.28 -2.82
C HIS A 181 -1.30 -6.49 -2.59
N ASN A 182 -1.58 -5.48 -3.41
CA ASN A 182 -2.81 -4.72 -3.30
C ASN A 182 -4.05 -5.59 -3.55
N ILE A 183 -4.01 -6.47 -4.55
CA ILE A 183 -5.10 -7.42 -4.80
C ILE A 183 -5.24 -8.43 -3.66
N VAL A 184 -4.13 -8.91 -3.07
CA VAL A 184 -4.18 -9.80 -1.89
C VAL A 184 -4.92 -9.15 -0.71
N HIS A 185 -4.72 -7.84 -0.47
CA HIS A 185 -5.50 -7.13 0.55
C HIS A 185 -7.01 -7.17 0.23
N MET A 186 -7.39 -6.88 -1.02
CA MET A 186 -8.80 -6.91 -1.41
C MET A 186 -9.42 -8.32 -1.35
N MET A 187 -8.65 -9.36 -1.67
CA MET A 187 -9.07 -10.75 -1.48
C MET A 187 -9.28 -11.08 -0.01
N ALA A 188 -8.36 -10.66 0.88
CA ALA A 188 -8.49 -10.88 2.32
C ALA A 188 -9.70 -10.15 2.93
N LYS A 189 -10.17 -9.08 2.28
CA LYS A 189 -11.42 -8.38 2.62
C LYS A 189 -12.66 -8.98 1.93
N GLY A 190 -12.50 -10.03 1.12
CA GLY A 190 -13.59 -10.66 0.38
C GLY A 190 -14.22 -9.75 -0.68
N ALA A 191 -13.45 -8.82 -1.25
CA ALA A 191 -13.92 -7.82 -2.22
C ALA A 191 -13.27 -7.99 -3.61
N ALA A 192 -12.42 -9.00 -3.80
CA ALA A 192 -11.79 -9.29 -5.07
C ALA A 192 -11.53 -10.77 -5.34
N VAL A 193 -11.47 -11.14 -6.62
CA VAL A 193 -10.85 -12.38 -7.12
C VAL A 193 -9.57 -12.00 -7.86
N ARG A 194 -8.49 -12.75 -7.65
CA ARG A 194 -7.23 -12.57 -8.40
C ARG A 194 -7.09 -13.62 -9.47
N LEU A 195 -6.70 -13.20 -10.66
CA LEU A 195 -6.22 -14.06 -11.72
C LEU A 195 -4.81 -13.65 -12.14
N ASP A 196 -4.14 -14.49 -12.90
CA ASP A 196 -2.85 -14.23 -13.50
C ASP A 196 -3.05 -13.86 -14.97
N LEU A 197 -2.67 -12.64 -15.36
CA LEU A 197 -2.95 -12.13 -16.71
C LEU A 197 -2.31 -12.99 -17.80
N GLU A 198 -1.14 -13.57 -17.56
CA GLU A 198 -0.39 -14.31 -18.58
C GLU A 198 -0.98 -15.71 -18.77
N THR A 199 -1.40 -16.35 -17.68
CA THR A 199 -1.78 -17.77 -17.68
C THR A 199 -3.29 -18.04 -17.64
N MET A 200 -4.13 -17.06 -17.25
CA MET A 200 -5.57 -17.28 -17.16
C MET A 200 -6.19 -17.61 -18.52
N SER A 201 -7.12 -18.56 -18.52
CA SER A 201 -7.96 -18.90 -19.66
C SER A 201 -9.16 -17.95 -19.80
N THR A 202 -9.91 -18.13 -20.89
CA THR A 202 -11.19 -17.44 -21.11
C THR A 202 -12.19 -17.78 -20.00
N GLU A 203 -12.24 -19.06 -19.64
CA GLU A 203 -13.13 -19.62 -18.63
C GLU A 203 -12.81 -19.08 -17.24
N ASP A 204 -11.52 -18.91 -16.90
CA ASP A 204 -11.11 -18.35 -15.61
C ASP A 204 -11.64 -16.93 -15.41
N LEU A 205 -11.48 -16.06 -16.43
CA LEU A 205 -11.97 -14.68 -16.35
C LEU A 205 -13.51 -14.63 -16.33
N LEU A 206 -14.17 -15.46 -17.14
CA LEU A 206 -15.63 -15.57 -17.15
C LEU A 206 -16.17 -16.00 -15.77
N ASN A 207 -15.55 -17.01 -15.16
CA ASN A 207 -15.95 -17.52 -13.85
C ASN A 207 -15.68 -16.49 -12.74
N ALA A 208 -14.53 -15.82 -12.76
CA ALA A 208 -14.23 -14.76 -11.81
C ALA A 208 -15.22 -13.59 -11.89
N LEU A 209 -15.61 -13.18 -13.12
CA LEU A 209 -16.62 -12.14 -13.33
C LEU A 209 -17.99 -12.58 -12.82
N LYS A 210 -18.42 -13.80 -13.14
CA LYS A 210 -19.68 -14.37 -12.62
C LYS A 210 -19.68 -14.42 -11.10
N GLU A 211 -18.56 -14.80 -10.48
CA GLU A 211 -18.41 -14.87 -9.05
C GLU A 211 -18.59 -13.49 -8.40
N VAL A 212 -17.80 -12.48 -8.80
CA VAL A 212 -17.86 -11.16 -8.16
C VAL A 212 -19.17 -10.40 -8.44
N ILE A 213 -19.85 -10.70 -9.56
CA ILE A 213 -21.12 -10.07 -9.94
C ILE A 213 -22.31 -10.72 -9.21
N ASN A 214 -22.32 -12.05 -9.11
CA ASN A 214 -23.51 -12.78 -8.66
C ASN A 214 -23.44 -13.21 -7.19
N ASN A 215 -22.25 -13.35 -6.61
CA ASN A 215 -22.12 -13.67 -5.19
C ASN A 215 -22.24 -12.37 -4.37
N PRO A 216 -23.32 -12.18 -3.58
CA PRO A 216 -23.59 -10.93 -2.87
C PRO A 216 -22.52 -10.57 -1.85
N SER A 217 -21.78 -11.56 -1.32
CA SER A 217 -20.75 -11.33 -0.31
C SER A 217 -19.67 -10.35 -0.79
N TYR A 218 -19.30 -10.37 -2.07
CA TYR A 218 -18.33 -9.43 -2.64
C TYR A 218 -18.84 -7.99 -2.61
N LYS A 219 -20.11 -7.79 -2.98
CA LYS A 219 -20.75 -6.48 -2.95
C LYS A 219 -20.94 -5.99 -1.52
N GLU A 220 -21.41 -6.84 -0.61
CA GLU A 220 -21.59 -6.51 0.81
C GLU A 220 -20.26 -6.09 1.47
N ASN A 221 -19.20 -6.87 1.22
CA ASN A 221 -17.88 -6.59 1.76
C ASN A 221 -17.32 -5.26 1.26
N VAL A 222 -17.37 -4.99 -0.05
CA VAL A 222 -16.86 -3.71 -0.58
C VAL A 222 -17.73 -2.52 -0.16
N MET A 223 -19.05 -2.70 0.00
CA MET A 223 -19.93 -1.65 0.55
C MET A 223 -19.59 -1.35 2.01
N ARG A 224 -19.23 -2.36 2.80
CA ARG A 224 -18.70 -2.15 4.15
C ARG A 224 -17.39 -1.34 4.13
N LEU A 225 -16.48 -1.64 3.21
CA LEU A 225 -15.25 -0.86 3.06
C LEU A 225 -15.55 0.58 2.62
N SER A 226 -16.48 0.76 1.67
CA SER A 226 -16.95 2.08 1.23
C SER A 226 -17.49 2.90 2.40
N ALA A 227 -18.32 2.30 3.27
CA ALA A 227 -18.85 2.96 4.45
C ALA A 227 -17.73 3.44 5.39
N ILE A 228 -16.74 2.59 5.67
CA ILE A 228 -15.55 2.95 6.48
C ILE A 228 -14.75 4.08 5.82
N GLN A 229 -14.57 4.03 4.50
CA GLN A 229 -13.81 5.04 3.77
C GLN A 229 -14.50 6.41 3.81
N HIS A 230 -15.83 6.45 3.79
CA HIS A 230 -16.61 7.68 3.92
C HIS A 230 -16.74 8.16 5.37
N ASP A 231 -16.78 7.26 6.33
CA ASP A 231 -16.94 7.55 7.77
C ASP A 231 -15.60 7.93 8.41
N GLN A 232 -15.04 9.05 7.96
CA GLN A 232 -13.83 9.62 8.51
C GLN A 232 -14.10 11.04 9.04
N PRO A 233 -13.53 11.41 10.20
CA PRO A 233 -13.77 12.73 10.80
C PRO A 233 -13.24 13.89 9.96
N VAL A 234 -12.20 13.63 9.16
CA VAL A 234 -11.59 14.58 8.23
C VAL A 234 -11.35 13.86 6.91
N LYS A 235 -11.73 14.48 5.80
CA LYS A 235 -11.53 13.88 4.48
C LYS A 235 -10.03 13.69 4.20
N PRO A 236 -9.62 12.64 3.47
CA PRO A 236 -8.21 12.34 3.25
C PRO A 236 -7.41 13.49 2.62
N LEU A 237 -8.00 14.23 1.68
CA LEU A 237 -7.36 15.40 1.06
C LEU A 237 -7.17 16.54 2.08
N ASP A 238 -8.21 16.88 2.84
CA ASP A 238 -8.14 17.94 3.86
C ASP A 238 -7.12 17.59 4.96
N ARG A 239 -7.03 16.31 5.34
CA ARG A 239 -6.01 15.80 6.27
C ARG A 239 -4.60 15.98 5.72
N ALA A 240 -4.38 15.68 4.43
CA ALA A 240 -3.10 15.89 3.77
C ALA A 240 -2.70 17.38 3.77
N VAL A 241 -3.63 18.26 3.38
CA VAL A 241 -3.42 19.72 3.38
C VAL A 241 -3.09 20.21 4.78
N PHE A 242 -3.85 19.81 5.79
CA PHE A 242 -3.62 20.20 7.18
C PHE A 242 -2.19 19.86 7.64
N TRP A 243 -1.70 18.66 7.38
CA TRP A 243 -0.38 18.24 7.84
C TRP A 243 0.76 18.90 7.06
N ILE A 244 0.57 19.19 5.77
CA ILE A 244 1.50 20.01 4.99
C ILE A 244 1.59 21.42 5.60
N GLU A 245 0.45 22.07 5.83
CA GLU A 245 0.39 23.39 6.44
C GLU A 245 0.94 23.38 7.88
N PHE A 246 0.70 22.32 8.64
CA PHE A 246 1.24 22.17 9.99
C PHE A 246 2.77 22.23 9.98
N VAL A 247 3.42 21.45 9.12
CA VAL A 247 4.88 21.43 9.00
C VAL A 247 5.40 22.79 8.57
N MET A 248 4.73 23.45 7.62
CA MET A 248 5.11 24.80 7.16
C MET A 248 4.98 25.84 8.28
N ARG A 249 3.84 25.87 8.99
CA ARG A 249 3.56 26.84 10.08
C ARG A 249 4.55 26.72 11.23
N HIS A 250 4.98 25.51 11.56
CA HIS A 250 5.88 25.25 12.70
C HIS A 250 7.35 25.09 12.29
N LYS A 251 7.68 25.31 11.01
CA LYS A 251 9.04 25.18 10.46
C LYS A 251 9.65 23.80 10.71
N GLY A 252 8.84 22.74 10.59
CA GLY A 252 9.23 21.35 10.84
C GLY A 252 8.27 20.63 11.81
N ALA A 253 8.54 19.36 12.07
CA ALA A 253 7.77 18.50 12.98
C ALA A 253 8.68 17.54 13.78
N LYS A 254 9.89 17.97 14.13
CA LYS A 254 10.93 17.12 14.75
C LYS A 254 10.47 16.41 16.02
N HIS A 255 9.58 17.03 16.79
CA HIS A 255 8.99 16.46 18.01
C HIS A 255 8.09 15.24 17.75
N LEU A 256 7.65 15.01 16.50
CA LEU A 256 6.89 13.84 16.08
C LEU A 256 7.78 12.75 15.48
N ARG A 257 9.05 13.07 15.16
CA ARG A 257 10.00 12.14 14.54
C ARG A 257 10.69 11.31 15.64
N PRO A 258 10.78 9.98 15.47
CA PRO A 258 11.48 9.14 16.43
C PRO A 258 13.00 9.37 16.36
N ALA A 259 13.67 9.26 17.52
CA ALA A 259 15.11 9.41 17.63
C ALA A 259 15.91 8.34 16.86
N ILE A 260 15.29 7.21 16.50
CA ILE A 260 15.89 6.11 15.73
C ILE A 260 16.64 6.57 14.48
N HIS A 261 16.18 7.63 13.83
CA HIS A 261 16.80 8.13 12.60
C HIS A 261 18.12 8.87 12.82
N ASP A 262 18.44 9.19 14.08
CA ASP A 262 19.67 9.88 14.47
C ASP A 262 20.61 8.97 15.29
N LEU A 263 20.25 7.70 15.51
CA LEU A 263 21.05 6.71 16.24
C LEU A 263 22.07 6.02 15.31
N THR A 264 23.24 5.70 15.86
CA THR A 264 24.17 4.78 15.19
C THR A 264 23.64 3.34 15.23
N TRP A 265 24.15 2.46 14.36
CA TRP A 265 23.71 1.06 14.30
C TRP A 265 23.87 0.33 15.65
N PHE A 266 24.93 0.62 16.41
CA PHE A 266 25.19 -0.04 17.69
C PHE A 266 24.32 0.52 18.82
N GLN A 267 23.99 1.82 18.78
CA GLN A 267 23.01 2.43 19.70
C GLN A 267 21.60 1.89 19.44
N TYR A 268 21.24 1.75 18.16
CA TYR A 268 19.97 1.16 17.76
C TYR A 268 19.79 -0.27 18.31
N HIS A 269 20.85 -1.08 18.28
CA HIS A 269 20.86 -2.43 18.86
C HIS A 269 21.25 -2.46 20.35
N SER A 270 21.35 -1.30 21.01
CA SER A 270 21.68 -1.16 22.44
C SER A 270 23.00 -1.84 22.87
N LEU A 271 23.96 -2.00 21.95
CA LEU A 271 25.23 -2.68 22.24
C LEU A 271 26.10 -1.88 23.22
N ASP A 272 25.98 -0.56 23.19
CA ASP A 272 26.60 0.35 24.15
C ASP A 272 26.04 0.15 25.56
N VAL A 273 24.71 0.06 25.70
CA VAL A 273 24.03 -0.21 26.98
C VAL A 273 24.38 -1.60 27.50
N ILE A 274 24.32 -2.63 26.64
CA ILE A 274 24.68 -4.00 27.00
C ILE A 274 26.15 -4.05 27.45
N GLY A 275 27.06 -3.42 26.71
CA GLY A 275 28.48 -3.34 27.06
C GLY A 275 28.71 -2.66 28.42
N PHE A 276 28.02 -1.55 28.68
CA PHE A 276 28.07 -0.85 29.96
C PHE A 276 27.57 -1.73 31.12
N LEU A 277 26.43 -2.40 30.96
CA LEU A 277 25.88 -3.29 32.00
C LEU A 277 26.80 -4.50 32.27
N LEU A 278 27.39 -5.09 31.24
CA LEU A 278 28.37 -6.16 31.38
C LEU A 278 29.62 -5.69 32.14
N ALA A 279 30.09 -4.47 31.87
CA ALA A 279 31.21 -3.87 32.61
C ALA A 279 30.87 -3.70 34.10
N CYS A 280 29.67 -3.19 34.43
CA CYS A 280 29.22 -3.06 35.82
C CYS A 280 29.20 -4.43 36.55
N VAL A 281 28.66 -5.47 35.91
CA VAL A 281 28.61 -6.83 36.48
C VAL A 281 30.03 -7.38 36.67
N ALA A 282 30.90 -7.24 35.68
CA ALA A 282 32.29 -7.68 35.77
C ALA A 282 33.05 -6.96 36.89
N THR A 283 32.88 -5.65 37.03
CA THR A 283 33.47 -4.87 38.13
C THR A 283 32.94 -5.31 39.49
N ALA A 284 31.63 -5.51 39.63
CA ALA A 284 31.05 -5.99 40.88
C ALA A 284 31.59 -7.38 41.26
N ALA A 285 31.63 -8.32 40.31
CA ALA A 285 32.21 -9.64 40.51
C ALA A 285 33.70 -9.58 40.88
N PHE A 286 34.47 -8.71 40.23
CA PHE A 286 35.89 -8.49 40.55
C PHE A 286 36.08 -7.95 41.97
N VAL A 287 35.29 -6.94 42.38
CA VAL A 287 35.33 -6.39 43.74
C VAL A 287 34.97 -7.45 44.77
N ILE A 288 33.88 -8.20 44.56
CA ILE A 288 33.47 -9.28 45.48
C ILE A 288 34.57 -10.34 45.60
N THR A 289 35.11 -10.83 44.49
CA THR A 289 36.15 -11.88 44.49
C THR A 289 37.47 -11.41 45.11
N LYS A 290 37.81 -10.11 45.06
CA LYS A 290 39.02 -9.55 45.69
C LYS A 290 38.80 -9.14 47.15
N CYS A 291 37.61 -8.69 47.52
CA CYS A 291 37.28 -8.30 48.91
C CYS A 291 36.94 -9.50 49.80
N CYS A 292 36.31 -10.56 49.28
CA CYS A 292 35.97 -11.76 50.07
C CYS A 292 37.20 -12.46 50.71
N PRO A 293 38.34 -12.67 50.01
CA PRO A 293 39.55 -13.23 50.61
C PRO A 293 40.20 -12.30 51.65
N LEU A 294 40.13 -10.99 51.45
CA LEU A 294 40.67 -9.99 52.38
C LEU A 294 39.85 -9.94 53.69
N CYS A 295 38.53 -10.08 53.59
CA CYS A 295 37.67 -10.28 54.76
C CYS A 295 37.96 -11.63 55.44
N TYR A 296 38.11 -12.72 54.67
CA TYR A 296 38.41 -14.04 55.22
C TYR A 296 39.77 -14.09 55.94
N GLN A 297 40.82 -13.46 55.40
CA GLN A 297 42.14 -13.36 56.04
C GLN A 297 42.14 -12.46 57.28
N LYS A 298 41.37 -11.37 57.30
CA LYS A 298 41.25 -10.51 58.49
C LYS A 298 40.47 -11.16 59.64
N PHE A 299 39.50 -12.04 59.34
CA PHE A 299 38.77 -12.78 60.37
C PHE A 299 39.48 -14.08 60.79
N ALA A 300 40.14 -14.81 59.88
CA ALA A 300 40.93 -15.99 60.22
C ALA A 300 42.27 -15.65 60.94
N GLY A 301 42.86 -14.48 60.67
CA GLY A 301 44.11 -14.03 61.30
C GLY A 301 43.99 -13.59 62.76
N LYS A 302 42.78 -13.39 63.29
CA LYS A 302 42.55 -13.05 64.71
C LYS A 302 42.50 -14.26 65.65
N GLY A 303 42.53 -15.49 65.14
CA GLY A 303 42.44 -16.73 65.94
C GLY A 303 43.77 -17.32 66.45
N LYS A 304 44.93 -16.72 66.15
CA LYS A 304 46.25 -17.24 66.57
C LYS A 304 47.10 -16.19 67.29
N LYS A 305 46.66 -15.72 68.46
CA LYS A 305 47.55 -15.08 69.46
C LYS A 305 47.02 -15.35 70.88
N GLY A 306 47.72 -16.23 71.61
CA GLY A 306 47.50 -16.63 73.01
C GLY A 306 47.57 -18.15 73.12
N LYS A 307 48.50 -18.81 73.81
CA LYS A 307 49.38 -18.44 74.94
C LYS A 307 50.82 -18.95 74.68
N ARG A 308 51.80 -18.21 75.16
CA ARG A 308 53.10 -18.73 75.61
C ARG A 308 52.90 -19.18 77.06
N ASP A 309 53.29 -20.41 77.37
CA ASP A 309 53.85 -20.83 78.66
C ASP A 309 55.21 -21.47 78.36
#